data_AF-A0A349JRS0-F1
#
_entry.id   AF-A0A349JRS0-F1
#
_cell.length_a   1.000
_cell.length_b   1.000
_cell.length_c   1.000
_cell.angle_alpha   90.00
_cell.angle_beta   90.00
_cell.angle_gamma   90.00
#
_symmetry.space_group_name_H-M   'P 1'
#
loop_
_entity.id
_entity.type
_entity.pdbx_description
1 polymer ?
#
loop_
_entity_poly.entity_id
_entity_poly.type
_entity_poly.pdbx_seq_one_letter_code
_entity_poly.pdbx_strand_id
1 'polypeptide(L)'
;MSPHLVVRGFGRLVGLASTIAIAAAGCTPAAEDTATGDFRPLSTGSVVEQVAAVAVTASVNDLGYREIDLGDGHQLVLVPAGSFPMGSDEGRADELPVHDVELDDYWIGKFPVTLGQFRSFAEDTGYLTDAQRGMGSWQWTGEIPGPGEGGDPWRPMDDGAWNNIYFDQGEDHPVGSVSWNDAQAFCAWLSERLGLPVVLPTEAQWEKAARGADGRHFPWGNEAPDGQRANYADVNFIGKYGEYTRRPDAGIDDGYIETSPVDAYEAGRSPYGVYDLAGNLGEWVYDIHDDGYYAVSPRRNPSGPERPTAVADESIDRVNRGGSWVDWAGIEADGSVAPRGGHSIRAAARTGDEQNSSDDHMGFRVAIDGLRNAEPPASADDQKPDLTGVEIVTHPVAGNIYMLEATGDVAGNIATSVGPDGILIVDDQWAELTGAITEALDALDGGALRFIINTHHHDDHSDGNANLVRGSEALVIAHERARERLLAKDSDHWPVITFDNALSVHFNGEE
;
A
#
# COMPACT_ATOMS: atom_id res chain seq x y z
N MET A 1 -5.75 -50.62 4.03
CA MET A 1 -6.83 -49.72 4.49
C MET A 1 -6.24 -48.33 4.41
N SER A 2 -6.52 -47.63 3.32
CA SER A 2 -5.99 -46.28 3.06
C SER A 2 -6.96 -45.27 3.67
N PRO A 3 -6.50 -44.26 4.44
CA PRO A 3 -7.38 -43.18 4.85
C PRO A 3 -7.64 -42.30 3.63
N HIS A 4 -8.93 -42.11 3.33
CA HIS A 4 -9.40 -41.15 2.33
C HIS A 4 -9.49 -39.77 3.00
N LEU A 5 -8.75 -38.79 2.50
CA LEU A 5 -8.97 -37.39 2.82
C LEU A 5 -10.27 -36.93 2.15
N VAL A 6 -11.24 -36.48 2.96
CA VAL A 6 -12.51 -35.92 2.49
C VAL A 6 -12.38 -34.40 2.51
N VAL A 7 -12.19 -33.78 1.35
CA VAL A 7 -12.27 -32.33 1.20
C VAL A 7 -13.75 -31.95 1.11
N ARG A 8 -14.26 -31.19 2.10
CA ARG A 8 -15.60 -30.57 2.04
C ARG A 8 -15.44 -29.11 1.63
N GLY A 9 -15.44 -28.87 0.31
CA GLY A 9 -15.68 -27.55 -0.27
C GLY A 9 -16.96 -27.58 -1.11
N PHE A 10 -17.93 -26.72 -0.80
CA PHE A 10 -19.09 -26.50 -1.67
C PHE A 10 -18.63 -25.74 -2.92
N GLY A 11 -18.53 -26.42 -4.08
CA GLY A 11 -18.28 -25.73 -5.35
C GLY A 11 -17.76 -26.60 -6.50
N ARG A 12 -18.70 -27.27 -7.21
CA ARG A 12 -18.58 -27.89 -8.55
C ARG A 12 -17.31 -28.68 -8.93
N LEU A 13 -17.38 -30.00 -8.74
CA LEU A 13 -16.69 -30.98 -9.60
C LEU A 13 -17.33 -31.01 -11.00
N VAL A 14 -16.54 -30.79 -12.05
CA VAL A 14 -16.86 -31.24 -13.41
C VAL A 14 -15.92 -32.39 -13.75
N GLY A 15 -16.44 -33.62 -13.72
CA GLY A 15 -15.72 -34.80 -14.19
C GLY A 15 -15.82 -34.96 -15.70
N LEU A 16 -14.78 -35.51 -16.32
CA LEU A 16 -14.87 -36.10 -17.64
C LEU A 16 -14.17 -37.46 -17.69
N ALA A 17 -14.95 -38.48 -18.10
CA ALA A 17 -14.48 -39.79 -18.47
C ALA A 17 -14.76 -40.04 -19.97
N SER A 18 -13.69 -40.42 -20.66
CA SER A 18 -13.56 -41.40 -21.77
C SER A 18 -14.51 -41.38 -22.99
N THR A 19 -13.91 -40.98 -24.12
CA THR A 19 -13.79 -41.65 -25.44
C THR A 19 -14.89 -42.58 -25.98
N ILE A 20 -15.52 -42.22 -27.11
CA ILE A 20 -15.88 -43.10 -28.26
C ILE A 20 -15.77 -42.28 -29.56
N ALA A 21 -15.23 -42.90 -30.62
CA ALA A 21 -14.94 -42.28 -31.92
C ALA A 21 -15.82 -42.81 -33.09
N ILE A 22 -15.75 -42.05 -34.20
CA ILE A 22 -15.98 -42.39 -35.63
C ILE A 22 -17.39 -42.09 -36.22
N ALA A 23 -17.48 -41.06 -37.08
CA ALA A 23 -17.56 -41.20 -38.55
C ALA A 23 -17.58 -39.81 -39.25
N ALA A 24 -16.85 -39.72 -40.37
CA ALA A 24 -16.47 -38.49 -41.07
C ALA A 24 -17.41 -38.11 -42.23
N ALA A 25 -17.52 -36.79 -42.51
CA ALA A 25 -17.45 -36.20 -43.87
C ALA A 25 -17.52 -34.65 -43.82
N GLY A 26 -16.53 -33.95 -44.41
CA GLY A 26 -16.73 -32.59 -44.96
C GLY A 26 -15.73 -31.48 -44.57
N CYS A 27 -14.54 -31.45 -45.20
CA CYS A 27 -13.75 -30.28 -45.64
C CYS A 27 -13.55 -29.02 -44.75
N THR A 28 -12.37 -28.94 -44.07
CA THR A 28 -11.28 -27.89 -44.08
C THR A 28 -11.57 -26.38 -43.89
N PRO A 29 -10.63 -25.58 -43.32
CA PRO A 29 -10.20 -25.53 -41.91
C PRO A 29 -10.25 -24.08 -41.34
N ALA A 30 -10.45 -23.91 -40.03
CA ALA A 30 -10.03 -22.70 -39.31
C ALA A 30 -9.14 -23.18 -38.16
N ALA A 31 -7.94 -22.62 -38.08
CA ALA A 31 -6.86 -23.07 -37.23
C ALA A 31 -7.24 -23.09 -35.75
N GLU A 32 -6.84 -24.17 -35.08
CA GLU A 32 -6.74 -24.28 -33.64
C GLU A 32 -5.74 -23.25 -33.13
N ASP A 33 -6.14 -22.40 -32.19
CA ASP A 33 -5.21 -21.62 -31.38
C ASP A 33 -4.88 -22.47 -30.16
N THR A 34 -3.71 -23.12 -30.22
CA THR A 34 -3.10 -23.80 -29.10
C THR A 34 -2.65 -22.75 -28.09
N ALA A 35 -3.38 -22.62 -26.99
CA ALA A 35 -2.95 -21.85 -25.83
C ALA A 35 -1.74 -22.54 -25.17
N THR A 36 -0.56 -22.31 -25.72
CA THR A 36 0.68 -22.28 -24.94
C THR A 36 0.67 -20.96 -24.18
N GLY A 37 0.78 -21.03 -22.85
CA GLY A 37 0.91 -19.85 -22.00
C GLY A 37 2.22 -19.14 -22.29
N ASP A 38 2.20 -18.25 -23.28
CA ASP A 38 3.16 -17.17 -23.39
C ASP A 38 2.70 -16.07 -22.44
N PHE A 39 3.60 -15.61 -21.56
CA PHE A 39 3.47 -14.33 -20.88
C PHE A 39 3.02 -13.31 -21.91
N ARG A 40 1.79 -12.80 -21.77
CA ARG A 40 1.35 -11.68 -22.58
C ARG A 40 2.31 -10.53 -22.27
N PRO A 41 3.04 -9.99 -23.25
CA PRO A 41 3.76 -8.74 -23.04
C PRO A 41 2.74 -7.71 -22.54
N LEU A 42 3.12 -6.89 -21.55
CA LEU A 42 2.37 -5.69 -21.17
C LEU A 42 1.88 -5.01 -22.46
N SER A 43 0.56 -4.88 -22.60
CA SER A 43 -0.01 -4.39 -23.85
C SER A 43 0.60 -3.02 -24.14
N THR A 44 1.11 -2.82 -25.35
CA THR A 44 1.75 -1.56 -25.78
C THR A 44 0.77 -0.38 -25.93
N GLY A 45 -0.39 -0.45 -25.29
CA GLY A 45 -1.39 0.62 -25.19
C GLY A 45 -1.00 1.64 -24.12
N SER A 46 -1.66 2.80 -24.12
CA SER A 46 -1.44 3.81 -23.08
C SER A 46 -1.81 3.25 -21.70
N VAL A 47 -1.26 3.83 -20.62
CA VAL A 47 -1.63 3.43 -19.24
C VAL A 47 -3.14 3.48 -19.02
N VAL A 48 -3.85 4.40 -19.70
CA VAL A 48 -5.31 4.49 -19.67
C VAL A 48 -6.00 3.24 -20.20
N GLU A 49 -5.49 2.66 -21.29
CA GLU A 49 -6.03 1.44 -21.88
C GLU A 49 -5.69 0.20 -21.05
N GLN A 50 -4.46 0.14 -20.51
CA GLN A 50 -4.02 -0.96 -19.64
C GLN A 50 -4.90 -1.07 -18.39
N VAL A 51 -5.14 0.08 -17.74
CA VAL A 51 -5.97 0.16 -16.54
C VAL A 51 -7.42 -0.22 -16.85
N ALA A 52 -7.98 0.28 -17.96
CA ALA A 52 -9.34 -0.07 -18.37
C ALA A 52 -9.53 -1.56 -18.68
N ALA A 53 -8.45 -2.28 -19.05
CA ALA A 53 -8.49 -3.71 -19.37
C ALA A 53 -8.60 -4.60 -18.12
N VAL A 54 -8.18 -4.12 -16.95
CA VAL A 54 -8.22 -4.88 -15.68
C VAL A 54 -9.29 -4.39 -14.71
N ALA A 55 -9.98 -3.28 -15.04
CA ALA A 55 -11.06 -2.75 -14.21
C ALA A 55 -12.24 -3.71 -14.08
N VAL A 56 -12.73 -3.88 -12.84
CA VAL A 56 -13.96 -4.62 -12.52
C VAL A 56 -15.17 -3.85 -13.05
N THR A 57 -15.20 -2.53 -12.84
CA THR A 57 -16.20 -1.65 -13.44
C THR A 57 -15.57 -0.37 -13.98
N ALA A 58 -16.22 0.22 -14.99
CA ALA A 58 -15.85 1.51 -15.54
C ALA A 58 -17.11 2.36 -15.74
N SER A 59 -17.03 3.64 -15.40
CA SER A 59 -18.15 4.57 -15.47
C SER A 59 -17.68 6.00 -15.77
N VAL A 60 -18.62 6.93 -15.80
CA VAL A 60 -18.36 8.36 -15.90
C VAL A 60 -19.11 9.02 -14.74
N ASN A 61 -18.40 9.82 -13.93
CA ASN A 61 -19.02 10.52 -12.82
C ASN A 61 -19.91 11.68 -13.29
N ASP A 62 -20.61 12.28 -12.33
CA ASP A 62 -21.50 13.43 -12.54
C ASP A 62 -20.78 14.69 -13.04
N LEU A 63 -19.45 14.73 -12.94
CA LEU A 63 -18.58 15.79 -13.46
C LEU A 63 -18.06 15.49 -14.89
N GLY A 64 -18.36 14.33 -15.44
CA GLY A 64 -17.99 13.94 -16.81
C GLY A 64 -16.62 13.28 -16.93
N TYR A 65 -15.97 12.91 -15.83
CA TYR A 65 -14.69 12.22 -15.82
C TYR A 65 -14.86 10.71 -15.69
N ARG A 66 -13.95 9.96 -16.32
CA ARG A 66 -13.95 8.50 -16.24
C ARG A 66 -13.54 8.06 -14.84
N GLU A 67 -14.28 7.13 -14.29
CA GLU A 67 -13.96 6.45 -13.04
C GLU A 67 -13.94 4.94 -13.27
N ILE A 68 -13.13 4.25 -12.49
CA ILE A 68 -13.03 2.79 -12.51
C ILE A 68 -12.95 2.25 -11.09
N ASP A 69 -13.37 1.00 -10.96
CA ASP A 69 -13.16 0.18 -9.78
C ASP A 69 -12.26 -1.00 -10.18
N LEU A 70 -11.12 -1.14 -9.51
CA LEU A 70 -10.16 -2.22 -9.71
C LEU A 70 -10.44 -3.43 -8.80
N GLY A 71 -11.49 -3.38 -7.98
CA GLY A 71 -11.77 -4.36 -6.93
C GLY A 71 -11.13 -3.96 -5.59
N ASP A 72 -11.58 -4.61 -4.51
CA ASP A 72 -11.08 -4.43 -3.14
C ASP A 72 -11.02 -2.95 -2.69
N GLY A 73 -11.99 -2.16 -3.17
CA GLY A 73 -12.14 -0.74 -2.83
C GLY A 73 -11.20 0.22 -3.58
N HIS A 74 -10.34 -0.26 -4.49
CA HIS A 74 -9.41 0.61 -5.22
C HIS A 74 -10.13 1.31 -6.39
N GLN A 75 -10.73 2.46 -6.10
CA GLN A 75 -11.40 3.30 -7.10
C GLN A 75 -10.47 4.40 -7.60
N LEU A 76 -10.43 4.62 -8.92
CA LEU A 76 -9.59 5.63 -9.56
C LEU A 76 -10.40 6.57 -10.44
N VAL A 77 -9.93 7.81 -10.54
CA VAL A 77 -10.45 8.85 -11.44
C VAL A 77 -9.38 9.19 -12.48
N LEU A 78 -9.77 9.32 -13.75
CA LEU A 78 -8.86 9.76 -14.80
C LEU A 78 -8.73 11.29 -14.81
N VAL A 79 -7.53 11.78 -14.53
CA VAL A 79 -7.18 13.19 -14.75
C VAL A 79 -6.66 13.35 -16.18
N PRO A 80 -7.27 14.21 -17.01
CA PRO A 80 -6.88 14.36 -18.40
C PRO A 80 -5.52 15.06 -18.54
N ALA A 81 -4.80 14.73 -19.63
CA ALA A 81 -3.60 15.44 -20.02
C ALA A 81 -3.87 16.95 -20.20
N GLY A 82 -2.87 17.78 -19.93
CA GLY A 82 -2.95 19.22 -20.12
C GLY A 82 -2.18 20.03 -19.08
N SER A 83 -2.16 21.34 -19.30
CA SER A 83 -1.43 22.30 -18.48
C SER A 83 -2.23 22.85 -17.31
N PHE A 84 -1.55 23.18 -16.22
CA PHE A 84 -2.11 23.90 -15.08
C PHE A 84 -1.04 24.78 -14.41
N PRO A 85 -1.44 25.88 -13.74
CA PRO A 85 -0.53 26.66 -12.91
C PRO A 85 -0.29 25.96 -11.57
N MET A 86 0.96 25.56 -11.31
CA MET A 86 1.39 24.95 -10.04
C MET A 86 1.98 26.00 -9.10
N GLY A 87 1.65 25.92 -7.81
CA GLY A 87 2.08 26.87 -6.78
C GLY A 87 1.12 28.04 -6.53
N SER A 88 1.54 28.99 -5.68
CA SER A 88 0.70 30.11 -5.24
C SER A 88 1.49 31.40 -5.06
N ASP A 89 1.05 32.50 -5.69
CA ASP A 89 1.65 33.83 -5.53
C ASP A 89 1.39 34.45 -4.14
N GLU A 90 0.41 33.91 -3.41
CA GLU A 90 0.03 34.33 -2.05
C GLU A 90 0.54 33.36 -0.97
N GLY A 91 1.22 32.29 -1.41
CA GLY A 91 1.72 31.22 -0.59
C GLY A 91 3.03 31.55 0.12
N ARG A 92 3.65 30.49 0.65
CA ARG A 92 4.99 30.52 1.25
C ARG A 92 6.08 30.60 0.18
N ALA A 93 7.32 30.77 0.64
CA ALA A 93 8.48 30.89 -0.25
C ALA A 93 8.69 29.63 -1.10
N ASP A 94 8.41 28.46 -0.55
CA ASP A 94 8.45 27.14 -1.16
C ASP A 94 7.23 26.85 -2.05
N GLU A 95 6.15 27.62 -1.95
CA GLU A 95 4.99 27.58 -2.85
C GLU A 95 5.18 28.48 -4.10
N LEU A 96 6.30 29.21 -4.17
CA LEU A 96 6.66 30.17 -5.22
C LEU A 96 7.82 29.63 -6.09
N PRO A 97 7.92 30.07 -7.36
CA PRO A 97 6.93 30.85 -8.09
C PRO A 97 5.77 29.99 -8.60
N VAL A 98 4.65 30.63 -8.93
CA VAL A 98 3.67 30.00 -9.82
C VAL A 98 4.33 29.71 -11.17
N HIS A 99 4.22 28.46 -11.63
CA HIS A 99 4.82 28.03 -12.90
C HIS A 99 3.88 27.10 -13.69
N ASP A 100 4.01 27.09 -15.01
CA ASP A 100 3.16 26.29 -15.90
C ASP A 100 3.70 24.86 -16.00
N VAL A 101 2.88 23.88 -15.59
CA VAL A 101 3.19 22.45 -15.65
C VAL A 101 2.24 21.76 -16.61
N GLU A 102 2.77 20.91 -17.47
CA GLU A 102 2.05 20.10 -18.44
C GLU A 102 2.19 18.62 -18.06
N LEU A 103 1.05 17.99 -17.76
CA LEU A 103 1.00 16.58 -17.41
C LEU A 103 0.35 15.77 -18.53
N ASP A 104 0.84 14.55 -18.74
CA ASP A 104 0.11 13.51 -19.46
C ASP A 104 -1.14 13.10 -18.66
N ASP A 105 -2.00 12.26 -19.24
CA ASP A 105 -3.13 11.69 -18.51
C ASP A 105 -2.65 10.59 -17.56
N TYR A 106 -3.33 10.49 -16.42
CA TYR A 106 -3.01 9.50 -15.39
C TYR A 106 -4.27 9.20 -14.57
N TRP A 107 -4.27 8.03 -13.95
CA TRP A 107 -5.28 7.67 -12.96
C TRP A 107 -4.80 8.03 -11.57
N ILE A 108 -5.70 8.49 -10.70
CA ILE A 108 -5.40 8.76 -9.28
C ILE A 108 -6.49 8.17 -8.41
N GLY A 109 -6.11 7.72 -7.21
CA GLY A 109 -6.99 7.31 -6.13
C GLY A 109 -8.13 8.29 -5.96
N LYS A 110 -9.37 7.83 -6.16
CA LYS A 110 -10.58 8.62 -5.85
C LYS A 110 -10.59 8.99 -4.37
N PHE A 111 -10.09 8.08 -3.56
CA PHE A 111 -9.94 8.16 -2.11
C PHE A 111 -8.47 7.94 -1.73
N PRO A 112 -8.02 8.43 -0.56
CA PRO A 112 -6.79 7.94 0.06
C PRO A 112 -6.89 6.44 0.37
N VAL A 113 -5.74 5.79 0.56
CA VAL A 113 -5.70 4.37 0.93
C VAL A 113 -6.33 4.22 2.30
N THR A 114 -7.31 3.32 2.38
CA THR A 114 -8.05 3.06 3.61
C THR A 114 -7.29 2.11 4.54
N LEU A 115 -7.63 2.13 5.83
CA LEU A 115 -7.12 1.20 6.81
C LEU A 115 -7.36 -0.27 6.39
N GLY A 116 -8.54 -0.59 5.84
CA GLY A 116 -8.82 -1.96 5.39
C GLY A 116 -8.02 -2.40 4.16
N GLN A 117 -7.71 -1.47 3.26
CA GLN A 117 -6.82 -1.74 2.13
C GLN A 117 -5.38 -1.98 2.61
N PHE A 118 -4.88 -1.13 3.51
CA PHE A 118 -3.54 -1.30 4.06
C PHE A 118 -3.42 -2.57 4.91
N ARG A 119 -4.47 -2.90 5.68
CA ARG A 119 -4.57 -4.17 6.41
C ARG A 119 -4.45 -5.37 5.47
N SER A 120 -5.17 -5.35 4.35
CA SER A 120 -5.10 -6.41 3.35
C SER A 120 -3.67 -6.58 2.81
N PHE A 121 -2.96 -5.48 2.56
CA PHE A 121 -1.54 -5.51 2.20
C PHE A 121 -0.69 -6.16 3.31
N ALA A 122 -0.80 -5.66 4.55
CA ALA A 122 0.00 -6.15 5.67
C ALA A 122 -0.27 -7.64 5.98
N GLU A 123 -1.51 -8.10 5.85
CA GLU A 123 -1.90 -9.50 6.03
C GLU A 123 -1.43 -10.38 4.86
N ASP A 124 -1.49 -9.89 3.61
CA ASP A 124 -1.05 -10.62 2.42
C ASP A 124 0.48 -10.82 2.37
N THR A 125 1.25 -9.94 3.03
CA THR A 125 2.72 -9.93 2.91
C THR A 125 3.45 -10.08 4.25
N GLY A 126 2.76 -10.06 5.38
CA GLY A 126 3.39 -9.98 6.69
C GLY A 126 4.21 -8.70 6.91
N TYR A 127 3.95 -7.63 6.16
CA TYR A 127 4.79 -6.43 6.16
C TYR A 127 4.78 -5.71 7.51
N LEU A 128 5.97 -5.42 8.02
CA LEU A 128 6.17 -4.53 9.17
C LEU A 128 6.51 -3.13 8.67
N THR A 129 5.77 -2.12 9.13
CA THR A 129 6.06 -0.73 8.77
C THR A 129 7.34 -0.23 9.41
N ASP A 130 7.89 0.88 8.89
CA ASP A 130 9.04 1.55 9.53
C ASP A 130 8.78 1.84 11.01
N ALA A 131 7.56 2.30 11.33
CA ALA A 131 7.10 2.49 12.70
C ALA A 131 7.24 1.22 13.56
N GLN A 132 6.81 0.07 13.03
CA GLN A 132 6.88 -1.23 13.71
C GLN A 132 8.30 -1.80 13.78
N ARG A 133 9.21 -1.38 12.88
CA ARG A 133 10.65 -1.72 12.89
C ARG A 133 11.46 -0.87 13.88
N GLY A 134 10.79 -0.17 14.79
CA GLY A 134 11.42 0.54 15.91
C GLY A 134 11.57 2.05 15.69
N MET A 135 10.99 2.61 14.63
CA MET A 135 10.90 4.06 14.46
C MET A 135 9.77 4.69 15.27
N GLY A 136 8.77 3.89 15.64
CA GLY A 136 7.55 4.39 16.30
C GLY A 136 6.76 5.33 15.38
N SER A 137 5.79 6.04 15.96
CA SER A 137 5.02 7.04 15.23
C SER A 137 4.75 8.27 16.11
N TRP A 138 4.76 9.45 15.49
CA TRP A 138 4.31 10.67 16.12
C TRP A 138 2.79 10.71 16.19
N GLN A 139 2.27 10.84 17.41
CA GLN A 139 0.82 10.84 17.64
C GLN A 139 0.37 12.06 18.43
N TRP A 140 -0.78 12.59 18.07
CA TRP A 140 -1.43 13.73 18.70
C TRP A 140 -2.19 13.28 19.95
N THR A 141 -1.48 13.29 21.08
CA THR A 141 -2.07 12.93 22.37
C THR A 141 -2.84 14.08 23.02
N GLY A 142 -2.58 15.33 22.62
CA GLY A 142 -3.15 16.52 23.26
C GLY A 142 -2.66 16.81 24.67
N GLU A 143 -1.75 15.99 25.21
CA GLU A 143 -1.20 16.18 26.54
C GLU A 143 -0.01 17.17 26.53
N ILE A 144 -0.34 18.47 26.59
CA ILE A 144 0.65 19.51 26.89
C ILE A 144 0.94 19.54 28.40
N PRO A 145 2.19 19.75 28.85
CA PRO A 145 2.49 20.09 30.24
C PRO A 145 1.87 21.45 30.62
N GLY A 146 0.56 21.51 30.80
CA GLY A 146 -0.17 22.68 31.30
C GLY A 146 -0.24 23.91 30.37
N PRO A 147 -1.25 24.78 30.56
CA PRO A 147 -1.30 26.06 29.87
C PRO A 147 -0.12 26.96 30.27
N GLY A 148 0.72 27.33 29.30
CA GLY A 148 1.79 28.32 29.47
C GLY A 148 3.21 27.78 29.61
N GLU A 149 3.42 26.46 29.58
CA GLU A 149 4.80 25.91 29.64
C GLU A 149 5.47 25.72 28.27
N GLY A 150 4.74 25.84 27.16
CA GLY A 150 5.31 25.64 25.83
C GLY A 150 5.76 24.18 25.65
N GLY A 151 4.84 23.32 25.22
CA GLY A 151 5.13 21.92 24.89
C GLY A 151 4.63 21.60 23.49
N ASP A 152 5.24 20.58 22.89
CA ASP A 152 4.79 20.00 21.64
C ASP A 152 3.63 19.02 21.93
N PRO A 153 2.42 19.21 21.36
CA PRO A 153 1.31 18.26 21.51
C PRO A 153 1.59 16.89 20.86
N TRP A 154 2.59 16.84 19.98
CA TRP A 154 3.10 15.62 19.37
C TRP A 154 3.93 14.80 20.35
N ARG A 155 3.67 13.49 20.41
CA ARG A 155 4.50 12.55 21.15
C ARG A 155 5.03 11.46 20.24
N PRO A 156 6.34 11.17 20.28
CA PRO A 156 6.86 9.98 19.66
C PRO A 156 6.42 8.79 20.52
N MET A 157 5.63 7.89 19.93
CA MET A 157 5.15 6.68 20.56
C MET A 157 5.94 5.51 20.01
N ASP A 158 6.76 4.87 20.85
CA ASP A 158 7.60 3.73 20.46
C ASP A 158 6.77 2.55 19.91
N ASP A 159 5.53 2.38 20.38
CA ASP A 159 4.58 1.37 19.93
C ASP A 159 3.52 1.92 18.96
N GLY A 160 3.61 3.20 18.59
CA GLY A 160 2.67 3.82 17.66
C GLY A 160 2.86 3.30 16.24
N ALA A 161 1.76 2.90 15.58
CA ALA A 161 1.78 2.35 14.23
C ALA A 161 0.38 2.45 13.57
N TRP A 162 0.28 2.11 12.28
CA TRP A 162 -0.98 2.06 11.53
C TRP A 162 -2.10 1.24 12.18
N ASN A 163 -1.75 0.23 12.98
CA ASN A 163 -2.68 -0.62 13.73
C ASN A 163 -2.71 -0.33 15.25
N ASN A 164 -2.01 0.72 15.69
CA ASN A 164 -1.95 1.20 17.06
C ASN A 164 -1.82 2.74 17.06
N ILE A 165 -2.86 3.39 16.57
CA ILE A 165 -3.01 4.85 16.58
C ILE A 165 -3.78 5.28 17.83
N TYR A 166 -3.54 6.49 18.34
CA TYR A 166 -4.07 6.96 19.64
C TYR A 166 -5.60 7.09 19.70
N PHE A 167 -6.27 6.96 18.56
CA PHE A 167 -7.72 7.07 18.41
C PHE A 167 -8.27 5.90 17.58
N ASP A 168 -9.57 5.66 17.65
CA ASP A 168 -10.19 4.57 16.90
C ASP A 168 -10.38 4.98 15.43
N GLN A 169 -9.97 4.11 14.50
CA GLN A 169 -10.23 4.26 13.06
C GLN A 169 -11.11 3.12 12.54
N GLY A 170 -12.09 3.47 11.70
CA GLY A 170 -12.84 2.49 10.91
C GLY A 170 -12.01 1.94 9.75
N GLU A 171 -12.36 0.77 9.22
CA GLU A 171 -11.69 0.18 8.04
C GLU A 171 -11.84 1.05 6.77
N ASP A 172 -12.82 1.95 6.75
CA ASP A 172 -13.12 2.92 5.69
C ASP A 172 -12.52 4.33 5.95
N HIS A 173 -11.78 4.51 7.04
CA HIS A 173 -10.97 5.71 7.29
C HIS A 173 -9.62 5.59 6.56
N PRO A 174 -8.95 6.71 6.24
CA PRO A 174 -7.61 6.64 5.67
C PRO A 174 -6.60 6.05 6.66
N VAL A 175 -5.65 5.26 6.16
CA VAL A 175 -4.56 4.74 6.98
C VAL A 175 -3.60 5.88 7.36
N GLY A 176 -3.37 6.06 8.66
CA GLY A 176 -2.37 6.97 9.22
C GLY A 176 -1.16 6.21 9.78
N SER A 177 -0.17 6.92 10.32
CA SER A 177 1.03 6.33 10.93
C SER A 177 1.78 5.38 9.98
N VAL A 178 1.90 5.79 8.71
CA VAL A 178 2.65 5.11 7.66
C VAL A 178 3.67 6.05 7.03
N SER A 179 4.86 5.54 6.77
CA SER A 179 5.95 6.29 6.14
C SER A 179 5.81 6.35 4.63
N TRP A 180 6.65 7.18 4.00
CA TRP A 180 6.76 7.19 2.55
C TRP A 180 7.25 5.83 2.01
N ASN A 181 8.15 5.14 2.74
CA ASN A 181 8.62 3.81 2.37
C ASN A 181 7.48 2.78 2.44
N ASP A 182 6.66 2.84 3.49
CA ASP A 182 5.49 1.96 3.64
C ASP A 182 4.49 2.18 2.49
N ALA A 183 4.25 3.43 2.11
CA ALA A 183 3.38 3.79 1.00
C ALA A 183 3.92 3.28 -0.36
N GLN A 184 5.24 3.32 -0.56
CA GLN A 184 5.88 2.76 -1.74
C GLN A 184 5.83 1.23 -1.76
N ALA A 185 5.99 0.56 -0.62
CA ALA A 185 5.83 -0.88 -0.50
C ALA A 185 4.39 -1.32 -0.83
N PHE A 186 3.39 -0.59 -0.34
CA PHE A 186 2.00 -0.80 -0.72
C PHE A 186 1.78 -0.63 -2.23
N CYS A 187 2.35 0.42 -2.84
CA CYS A 187 2.26 0.64 -4.28
C CYS A 187 2.89 -0.50 -5.08
N ALA A 188 4.04 -1.03 -4.63
CA ALA A 188 4.71 -2.17 -5.25
C ALA A 188 3.85 -3.45 -5.16
N TRP A 189 3.33 -3.76 -3.97
CA TRP A 189 2.41 -4.89 -3.77
C TRP A 189 1.17 -4.79 -4.67
N LEU A 190 0.54 -3.61 -4.73
CA LEU A 190 -0.65 -3.40 -5.54
C LEU A 190 -0.32 -3.45 -7.04
N SER A 191 0.87 -2.99 -7.44
CA SER A 191 1.36 -3.09 -8.81
C SER A 191 1.46 -4.53 -9.27
N GLU A 192 2.07 -5.39 -8.46
CA GLU A 192 2.15 -6.82 -8.74
C GLU A 192 0.78 -7.46 -8.83
N ARG A 193 -0.10 -7.15 -7.87
CA ARG A 193 -1.44 -7.74 -7.78
C ARG A 193 -2.30 -7.43 -9.00
N LEU A 194 -2.13 -6.25 -9.58
CA LEU A 194 -2.95 -5.77 -10.69
C LEU A 194 -2.25 -5.88 -12.06
N GLY A 195 -0.94 -6.13 -12.09
CA GLY A 195 -0.13 -6.03 -13.31
C GLY A 195 -0.12 -4.62 -13.90
N LEU A 196 -0.17 -3.59 -13.04
CA LEU A 196 -0.21 -2.17 -13.40
C LEU A 196 0.90 -1.40 -12.69
N PRO A 197 1.41 -0.28 -13.23
CA PRO A 197 2.41 0.56 -12.56
C PRO A 197 1.75 1.46 -11.50
N VAL A 198 1.37 0.89 -10.37
CA VAL A 198 0.80 1.62 -9.24
C VAL A 198 1.93 2.32 -8.46
N VAL A 199 1.78 3.62 -8.26
CA VAL A 199 2.82 4.49 -7.68
C VAL A 199 2.20 5.54 -6.78
N LEU A 200 2.99 6.22 -5.95
CA LEU A 200 2.57 7.50 -5.38
C LEU A 200 2.42 8.55 -6.48
N PRO A 201 1.41 9.45 -6.47
CA PRO A 201 1.37 10.57 -7.41
C PRO A 201 2.64 11.43 -7.29
N THR A 202 3.08 12.06 -8.37
CA THR A 202 4.01 13.18 -8.23
C THR A 202 3.33 14.36 -7.56
N GLU A 203 4.10 15.26 -6.98
CA GLU A 203 3.60 16.50 -6.37
C GLU A 203 2.73 17.29 -7.36
N ALA A 204 3.15 17.35 -8.63
CA ALA A 204 2.40 18.02 -9.68
C ALA A 204 1.11 17.28 -10.06
N GLN A 205 1.12 15.94 -10.09
CA GLN A 205 -0.09 15.15 -10.32
C GLN A 205 -1.10 15.42 -9.19
N TRP A 206 -0.66 15.31 -7.94
CA TRP A 206 -1.50 15.57 -6.78
C TRP A 206 -2.12 16.98 -6.83
N GLU A 207 -1.31 18.01 -7.06
CA GLU A 207 -1.80 19.40 -7.09
C GLU A 207 -2.77 19.64 -8.25
N LYS A 208 -2.50 19.08 -9.44
CA LYS A 208 -3.45 19.17 -10.56
C LYS A 208 -4.76 18.50 -10.20
N ALA A 209 -4.73 17.29 -9.62
CA ALA A 209 -5.93 16.57 -9.22
C ALA A 209 -6.77 17.37 -8.21
N ALA A 210 -6.12 18.13 -7.32
CA ALA A 210 -6.79 19.01 -6.37
C ALA A 210 -7.35 20.26 -7.05
N ARG A 211 -6.57 20.97 -7.87
CA ARG A 211 -6.90 22.33 -8.32
C ARG A 211 -7.58 22.43 -9.67
N GLY A 212 -7.43 21.43 -10.53
CA GLY A 212 -7.76 21.61 -11.95
C GLY A 212 -6.79 22.59 -12.63
N ALA A 213 -7.28 23.39 -13.58
CA ALA A 213 -6.45 24.29 -14.40
C ALA A 213 -6.64 25.78 -14.08
N ASP A 214 -7.43 26.12 -13.05
CA ASP A 214 -7.84 27.50 -12.76
C ASP A 214 -7.16 28.13 -11.53
N GLY A 215 -6.26 27.40 -10.86
CA GLY A 215 -5.46 27.93 -9.76
C GLY A 215 -6.26 28.19 -8.48
N ARG A 216 -7.39 27.49 -8.27
CA ARG A 216 -8.19 27.57 -7.03
C ARG A 216 -7.41 27.26 -5.75
N HIS A 217 -7.89 27.76 -4.61
CA HIS A 217 -7.26 27.54 -3.29
C HIS A 217 -7.53 26.13 -2.74
N PHE A 218 -8.76 25.64 -2.89
CA PHE A 218 -9.22 24.34 -2.39
C PHE A 218 -9.80 23.50 -3.52
N PRO A 219 -9.98 22.18 -3.34
CA PRO A 219 -10.55 21.32 -4.38
C PRO A 219 -11.90 21.80 -4.93
N TRP A 220 -12.77 22.31 -4.05
CA TRP A 220 -14.09 22.84 -4.42
C TRP A 220 -14.08 24.28 -4.98
N GLY A 221 -12.96 25.02 -4.88
CA GLY A 221 -12.86 26.40 -5.37
C GLY A 221 -12.17 27.35 -4.39
N ASN A 222 -12.61 28.62 -4.40
CA ASN A 222 -12.06 29.69 -3.55
C ASN A 222 -13.01 30.10 -2.41
N GLU A 223 -14.10 29.37 -2.25
CA GLU A 223 -15.02 29.57 -1.13
C GLU A 223 -14.34 29.06 0.15
N ALA A 224 -14.55 29.78 1.25
CA ALA A 224 -14.01 29.38 2.55
C ALA A 224 -14.46 27.94 2.90
N PRO A 225 -13.60 27.14 3.53
CA PRO A 225 -13.99 25.82 4.02
C PRO A 225 -15.19 25.90 4.95
N ASP A 226 -15.98 24.83 4.96
CA ASP A 226 -17.08 24.59 5.88
C ASP A 226 -17.14 23.11 6.26
N GLY A 227 -17.95 22.78 7.24
CA GLY A 227 -18.08 21.40 7.74
C GLY A 227 -18.74 20.40 6.77
N GLN A 228 -19.01 20.79 5.52
CA GLN A 228 -19.52 19.87 4.49
C GLN A 228 -18.46 19.52 3.44
N ARG A 229 -17.26 20.12 3.51
CA ARG A 229 -16.26 20.06 2.43
C ARG A 229 -14.94 19.44 2.81
N ALA A 230 -14.55 19.47 4.07
CA ALA A 230 -13.29 18.91 4.52
C ALA A 230 -13.33 18.63 6.02
N ASN A 231 -12.51 17.68 6.45
CA ASN A 231 -12.17 17.43 7.84
C ASN A 231 -10.89 18.19 8.21
N TYR A 232 -10.94 19.11 9.16
CA TYR A 232 -9.79 19.90 9.59
C TYR A 232 -10.01 20.42 11.01
N ALA A 233 -9.01 21.06 11.63
CA ALA A 233 -9.13 21.45 13.03
C ALA A 233 -10.27 22.47 13.26
N ASP A 234 -11.34 22.03 13.89
CA ASP A 234 -12.61 22.74 14.04
C ASP A 234 -13.09 22.78 15.52
N VAL A 235 -14.40 22.96 15.77
CA VAL A 235 -14.97 22.93 17.12
C VAL A 235 -14.86 21.56 17.81
N ASN A 236 -14.89 20.46 17.06
CA ASN A 236 -14.76 19.10 17.59
C ASN A 236 -13.33 18.85 18.07
N PHE A 237 -12.35 19.28 17.27
CA PHE A 237 -10.94 19.32 17.66
C PHE A 237 -10.76 20.09 18.98
N ILE A 238 -11.29 21.33 19.07
CA ILE A 238 -11.21 22.15 20.29
C ILE A 238 -11.88 21.44 21.48
N GLY A 239 -12.99 20.73 21.23
CA GLY A 239 -13.72 20.00 22.27
C GLY A 239 -12.88 18.94 22.98
N LYS A 240 -12.06 18.20 22.24
CA LYS A 240 -11.18 17.15 22.79
C LYS A 240 -9.82 17.69 23.22
N TYR A 241 -9.20 18.50 22.37
CA TYR A 241 -7.81 18.89 22.49
C TYR A 241 -7.62 20.33 22.94
N GLY A 242 -8.65 21.18 23.02
CA GLY A 242 -8.49 22.59 23.36
C GLY A 242 -7.85 23.44 22.27
N GLU A 243 -7.55 24.70 22.58
CA GLU A 243 -6.97 25.68 21.63
C GLU A 243 -5.43 25.54 21.49
N TYR A 244 -4.94 24.30 21.34
CA TYR A 244 -3.50 24.03 21.26
C TYR A 244 -2.94 24.02 19.84
N THR A 245 -3.76 23.71 18.83
CA THR A 245 -3.36 23.90 17.43
C THR A 245 -3.24 25.38 17.11
N ARG A 246 -2.48 25.69 16.06
CA ARG A 246 -2.12 27.09 15.81
C ARG A 246 -3.36 27.95 15.54
N ARG A 247 -4.46 27.41 14.97
CA ARG A 247 -5.69 28.13 14.58
C ARG A 247 -6.90 27.22 14.28
N PRO A 248 -7.47 26.47 15.24
CA PRO A 248 -8.70 25.72 14.94
C PRO A 248 -9.88 26.66 14.66
N ASP A 249 -10.80 26.27 13.79
CA ASP A 249 -11.99 27.07 13.46
C ASP A 249 -13.16 26.72 14.38
N ALA A 250 -13.32 27.50 15.46
CA ALA A 250 -14.40 27.32 16.43
C ALA A 250 -15.81 27.60 15.87
N GLY A 251 -15.92 28.13 14.64
CA GLY A 251 -17.19 28.44 13.99
C GLY A 251 -17.75 27.30 13.14
N ILE A 252 -16.98 26.23 12.95
CA ILE A 252 -17.28 25.13 12.05
C ILE A 252 -17.33 23.81 12.83
N ASP A 253 -18.23 22.94 12.38
CA ASP A 253 -18.44 21.59 12.88
C ASP A 253 -18.52 20.68 11.64
N ASP A 254 -17.46 19.93 11.39
CA ASP A 254 -17.36 18.98 10.27
C ASP A 254 -17.86 17.56 10.65
N GLY A 255 -18.13 17.34 11.93
CA GLY A 255 -18.67 16.10 12.50
C GLY A 255 -17.62 15.10 12.99
N TYR A 256 -16.32 15.39 12.86
CA TYR A 256 -15.23 14.49 13.25
C TYR A 256 -14.20 15.18 14.13
N ILE A 257 -13.68 14.47 15.13
CA ILE A 257 -12.60 15.00 15.99
C ILE A 257 -11.23 14.68 15.39
N GLU A 258 -11.06 13.45 14.91
CA GLU A 258 -9.88 12.96 14.20
C GLU A 258 -10.25 12.61 12.75
N THR A 259 -9.79 11.48 12.20
CA THR A 259 -10.08 11.12 10.81
C THR A 259 -11.56 10.84 10.55
N SER A 260 -11.95 10.98 9.29
CA SER A 260 -13.29 10.67 8.78
C SER A 260 -13.24 9.55 7.73
N PRO A 261 -14.35 8.84 7.47
CA PRO A 261 -14.46 7.94 6.32
C PRO A 261 -14.10 8.68 5.03
N VAL A 262 -13.43 7.99 4.11
CA VAL A 262 -12.84 8.61 2.91
C VAL A 262 -13.88 9.17 1.92
N ASP A 263 -15.15 8.83 2.06
CA ASP A 263 -16.26 9.30 1.22
C ASP A 263 -17.17 10.33 1.92
N ALA A 264 -16.77 10.84 3.09
CA ALA A 264 -17.62 11.69 3.93
C ALA A 264 -18.04 13.02 3.28
N TYR A 265 -17.15 13.65 2.48
CA TYR A 265 -17.33 15.02 1.99
C TYR A 265 -17.60 15.10 0.48
N GLU A 266 -18.80 14.71 0.08
CA GLU A 266 -19.28 14.79 -1.31
C GLU A 266 -19.13 16.21 -1.93
N ALA A 267 -19.37 17.26 -1.14
CA ALA A 267 -19.25 18.65 -1.57
C ALA A 267 -17.80 19.16 -1.59
N GLY A 268 -16.88 18.40 -1.00
CA GLY A 268 -15.44 18.67 -0.96
C GLY A 268 -14.66 18.16 -2.16
N ARG A 269 -15.31 17.40 -3.06
CA ARG A 269 -14.65 16.81 -4.22
C ARG A 269 -13.93 17.83 -5.08
N SER A 270 -12.78 17.43 -5.59
CA SER A 270 -12.02 18.16 -6.59
C SER A 270 -12.80 18.31 -7.91
N PRO A 271 -12.40 19.19 -8.85
CA PRO A 271 -13.10 19.33 -10.13
C PRO A 271 -13.11 18.05 -10.97
N TYR A 272 -12.30 17.05 -10.63
CA TYR A 272 -12.30 15.73 -11.27
C TYR A 272 -13.16 14.69 -10.54
N GLY A 273 -13.56 14.95 -9.30
CA GLY A 273 -14.34 14.02 -8.47
C GLY A 273 -13.52 13.27 -7.41
N VAL A 274 -12.32 13.76 -7.09
CA VAL A 274 -11.42 13.16 -6.10
C VAL A 274 -11.71 13.72 -4.70
N TYR A 275 -11.81 12.87 -3.69
CA TYR A 275 -12.13 13.22 -2.30
C TYR A 275 -10.86 13.48 -1.50
N ASP A 276 -11.00 14.21 -0.39
CA ASP A 276 -9.98 14.39 0.64
C ASP A 276 -8.62 14.89 0.13
N LEU A 277 -8.62 15.71 -0.93
CA LEU A 277 -7.44 16.48 -1.35
C LEU A 277 -7.28 17.80 -0.55
N ALA A 278 -8.00 17.91 0.57
CA ALA A 278 -7.92 18.98 1.55
C ALA A 278 -8.42 18.44 2.90
N GLY A 279 -7.52 18.32 3.88
CA GLY A 279 -7.86 17.80 5.20
C GLY A 279 -7.93 16.27 5.26
N ASN A 280 -8.57 15.75 6.31
CA ASN A 280 -8.51 14.35 6.74
C ASN A 280 -7.06 13.96 7.11
N LEU A 281 -6.25 13.47 6.17
CA LEU A 281 -4.81 13.25 6.39
C LEU A 281 -3.98 13.99 5.34
N GLY A 282 -2.81 14.47 5.74
CA GLY A 282 -1.78 14.87 4.79
C GLY A 282 -1.33 13.65 4.00
N GLU A 283 -0.96 13.85 2.73
CA GLU A 283 -0.66 12.74 1.84
C GLU A 283 0.76 12.78 1.31
N TRP A 284 1.48 11.67 1.48
CA TRP A 284 2.75 11.44 0.82
C TRP A 284 2.60 11.49 -0.70
N VAL A 285 3.52 12.19 -1.35
CA VAL A 285 3.72 12.15 -2.81
C VAL A 285 5.14 11.67 -3.10
N TYR A 286 5.43 11.33 -4.36
CA TYR A 286 6.69 10.70 -4.73
C TYR A 286 7.93 11.60 -4.53
N ASP A 287 7.75 12.90 -4.73
CA ASP A 287 8.81 13.88 -4.91
C ASP A 287 9.63 14.10 -3.63
N ILE A 288 10.94 14.38 -3.81
CA ILE A 288 11.80 14.88 -2.73
C ILE A 288 11.43 16.34 -2.46
N HIS A 289 11.34 16.72 -1.20
CA HIS A 289 11.05 18.09 -0.80
C HIS A 289 12.30 18.97 -0.97
N ASP A 290 12.14 20.05 -1.74
CA ASP A 290 13.14 21.10 -1.93
C ASP A 290 12.42 22.44 -2.11
N ASP A 291 12.76 23.41 -1.26
CA ASP A 291 12.16 24.76 -1.23
C ASP A 291 12.38 25.55 -2.54
N GLY A 292 13.45 25.24 -3.27
CA GLY A 292 13.83 25.92 -4.51
C GLY A 292 13.36 25.23 -5.79
N TYR A 293 12.75 24.03 -5.70
CA TYR A 293 12.46 23.21 -6.87
C TYR A 293 11.54 23.91 -7.88
N TYR A 294 10.52 24.65 -7.42
CA TYR A 294 9.56 25.33 -8.31
C TYR A 294 10.25 26.33 -9.25
N ALA A 295 11.38 26.93 -8.85
CA ALA A 295 12.12 27.86 -9.70
C ALA A 295 12.89 27.18 -10.86
N VAL A 296 13.11 25.87 -10.77
CA VAL A 296 13.88 25.07 -11.75
C VAL A 296 13.10 23.89 -12.31
N SER A 297 11.84 23.72 -11.90
CA SER A 297 10.95 22.63 -12.27
C SER A 297 10.80 22.53 -13.80
N PRO A 298 10.96 21.33 -14.38
CA PRO A 298 10.70 21.13 -15.80
C PRO A 298 9.20 21.26 -16.08
N ARG A 299 8.86 21.87 -17.22
CA ARG A 299 7.46 22.08 -17.63
C ARG A 299 6.68 20.78 -17.75
N ARG A 300 7.26 19.72 -18.34
CA ARG A 300 6.52 18.51 -18.70
C ARG A 300 6.81 17.38 -17.71
N ASN A 301 5.76 16.88 -17.06
CA ASN A 301 5.81 15.74 -16.13
C ASN A 301 6.94 15.84 -15.07
N PRO A 302 7.00 16.94 -14.28
CA PRO A 302 7.98 17.03 -13.19
C PRO A 302 7.76 15.93 -12.16
N SER A 303 8.87 15.44 -11.61
CA SER A 303 8.93 14.31 -10.67
C SER A 303 9.86 14.61 -9.49
N GLY A 304 9.99 15.89 -9.14
CA GLY A 304 10.86 16.36 -8.07
C GLY A 304 12.32 16.53 -8.50
N PRO A 305 13.19 17.00 -7.59
CA PRO A 305 14.62 17.08 -7.83
C PRO A 305 15.24 15.68 -7.89
N GLU A 306 16.41 15.58 -8.53
CA GLU A 306 17.19 14.34 -8.51
C GLU A 306 17.63 13.99 -7.09
N ARG A 307 17.64 12.70 -6.76
CA ARG A 307 18.10 12.21 -5.46
C ARG A 307 19.55 12.65 -5.19
N PRO A 308 19.83 13.34 -4.06
CA PRO A 308 21.19 13.70 -3.70
C PRO A 308 22.03 12.44 -3.43
N THR A 309 23.20 12.30 -4.08
CA THR A 309 24.06 11.11 -3.91
C THR A 309 24.85 11.08 -2.60
N ALA A 310 24.83 12.18 -1.84
CA ALA A 310 25.67 12.38 -0.65
C ALA A 310 24.89 12.33 0.68
N VAL A 311 23.58 12.07 0.62
CA VAL A 311 22.66 12.08 1.76
C VAL A 311 22.22 10.65 2.02
N ALA A 312 22.23 10.23 3.29
CA ALA A 312 21.72 8.91 3.67
C ALA A 312 20.21 8.85 3.35
N ASP A 313 19.71 7.68 2.95
CA ASP A 313 18.29 7.52 2.55
C ASP A 313 17.32 8.01 3.63
N GLU A 314 17.64 7.71 4.88
CA GLU A 314 16.91 8.06 6.10
C GLU A 314 16.77 9.57 6.35
N SER A 315 17.47 10.42 5.60
CA SER A 315 17.49 11.89 5.79
C SER A 315 16.96 12.65 4.58
N ILE A 316 16.21 11.96 3.71
CA ILE A 316 15.57 12.56 2.55
C ILE A 316 14.14 12.93 2.93
N ASP A 317 13.87 14.23 2.97
CA ASP A 317 12.52 14.74 3.13
C ASP A 317 11.71 14.48 1.86
N ARG A 318 10.51 13.93 2.02
CA ARG A 318 9.54 13.71 0.95
C ARG A 318 8.43 14.72 1.08
N VAL A 319 7.91 15.14 -0.05
CA VAL A 319 6.79 16.09 -0.06
C VAL A 319 5.55 15.40 0.53
N ASN A 320 4.83 16.13 1.37
CA ASN A 320 3.45 15.84 1.70
C ASN A 320 2.52 17.03 1.39
N ARG A 321 1.26 16.72 1.09
CA ARG A 321 0.27 17.67 0.55
C ARG A 321 -1.08 17.54 1.25
N GLY A 322 -1.91 18.58 1.17
CA GLY A 322 -3.35 18.50 1.52
C GLY A 322 -3.72 18.84 2.96
N GLY A 323 -2.79 18.79 3.91
CA GLY A 323 -3.08 19.03 5.32
C GLY A 323 -4.04 17.99 5.91
N SER A 324 -4.31 18.11 7.21
CA SER A 324 -4.96 17.06 7.98
C SER A 324 -6.02 17.58 8.96
N TRP A 325 -6.64 16.66 9.72
CA TRP A 325 -7.60 16.94 10.79
C TRP A 325 -7.03 17.80 11.94
N VAL A 326 -5.70 17.92 12.07
CA VAL A 326 -5.04 18.82 13.05
C VAL A 326 -4.72 20.21 12.47
N ASP A 327 -4.91 20.39 11.17
CA ASP A 327 -4.50 21.60 10.46
C ASP A 327 -5.63 22.61 10.31
N TRP A 328 -5.22 23.86 10.10
CA TRP A 328 -6.13 24.96 9.86
C TRP A 328 -6.31 25.22 8.36
N ALA A 329 -7.29 26.04 8.03
CA ALA A 329 -7.70 26.30 6.64
C ALA A 329 -6.61 26.97 5.75
N GLY A 330 -5.63 27.66 6.32
CA GLY A 330 -4.65 28.45 5.54
C GLY A 330 -5.18 29.80 5.04
N ILE A 331 -6.41 30.16 5.40
CA ILE A 331 -7.05 31.44 5.09
C ILE A 331 -7.53 32.13 6.38
N GLU A 332 -7.51 33.46 6.38
CA GLU A 332 -8.10 34.27 7.45
C GLU A 332 -9.62 34.39 7.27
N ALA A 333 -10.33 34.86 8.30
CA ALA A 333 -11.78 35.03 8.28
C ALA A 333 -12.28 36.03 7.21
N ASP A 334 -11.40 36.90 6.69
CA ASP A 334 -11.70 37.82 5.58
C ASP A 334 -11.45 37.21 4.20
N GLY A 335 -11.04 35.93 4.15
CA GLY A 335 -10.75 35.17 2.94
C GLY A 335 -9.33 35.35 2.40
N SER A 336 -8.47 36.14 3.05
CA SER A 336 -7.08 36.29 2.61
C SER A 336 -6.23 35.06 2.93
N VAL A 337 -5.35 34.66 2.00
CA VAL A 337 -4.36 33.59 2.25
C VAL A 337 -3.36 34.07 3.29
N ALA A 338 -3.09 33.23 4.28
CA ALA A 338 -2.10 33.50 5.31
C ALA A 338 -1.04 32.38 5.32
N PRO A 339 0.16 32.61 4.77
CA PRO A 339 1.19 31.57 4.60
C PRO A 339 1.94 31.19 5.90
N ARG A 340 1.27 31.20 7.06
CA ARG A 340 1.87 30.96 8.38
C ARG A 340 1.75 29.49 8.79
N GLY A 341 2.81 28.92 9.39
CA GLY A 341 2.91 27.53 9.90
C GLY A 341 2.55 26.42 8.89
N GLY A 342 3.53 25.79 8.23
CA GLY A 342 3.45 25.16 6.89
C GLY A 342 2.30 24.25 6.51
N HIS A 343 1.64 23.67 7.49
CA HIS A 343 0.55 22.77 7.28
C HIS A 343 -0.77 23.55 7.21
N SER A 344 -1.48 23.40 6.09
CA SER A 344 -2.84 23.91 5.89
C SER A 344 -3.53 23.13 4.78
N ILE A 345 -4.85 23.15 4.74
CA ILE A 345 -5.63 22.37 3.76
C ILE A 345 -5.72 23.00 2.35
N ARG A 346 -4.98 24.07 2.08
CA ARG A 346 -4.92 24.66 0.73
C ARG A 346 -4.23 23.70 -0.22
N ALA A 347 -4.75 23.56 -1.42
CA ALA A 347 -4.21 22.65 -2.42
C ALA A 347 -2.78 23.00 -2.86
N ALA A 348 -2.37 24.27 -2.77
CA ALA A 348 -1.00 24.71 -3.07
C ALA A 348 -0.04 24.60 -1.87
N ALA A 349 -0.54 24.35 -0.65
CA ALA A 349 0.31 24.14 0.51
C ALA A 349 1.10 22.84 0.35
N ARG A 350 2.36 22.88 0.79
CA ARG A 350 3.30 21.77 0.74
C ARG A 350 4.19 21.84 1.98
N THR A 351 4.60 20.68 2.43
CA THR A 351 5.60 20.50 3.49
C THR A 351 6.45 19.28 3.16
N GLY A 352 7.52 19.08 3.92
CA GLY A 352 8.38 17.91 3.81
C GLY A 352 8.58 17.28 5.17
N ASP A 353 8.72 15.97 5.18
CA ASP A 353 9.04 15.18 6.38
C ASP A 353 9.92 13.99 5.94
N GLU A 354 10.74 13.46 6.85
CA GLU A 354 11.68 12.40 6.52
C GLU A 354 10.96 11.15 5.97
N GLN A 355 11.50 10.52 4.93
CA GLN A 355 10.80 9.42 4.22
C GLN A 355 10.47 8.19 5.09
N ASN A 356 11.13 8.04 6.23
CA ASN A 356 10.91 6.97 7.20
C ASN A 356 10.15 7.45 8.46
N SER A 357 9.78 8.73 8.51
CA SER A 357 8.88 9.28 9.53
C SER A 357 7.46 8.77 9.33
N SER A 358 6.67 8.74 10.40
CA SER A 358 5.29 8.26 10.40
C SER A 358 4.46 9.00 11.43
N ASP A 359 3.38 9.62 10.98
CA ASP A 359 2.52 10.43 11.84
C ASP A 359 1.04 10.02 11.71
N ASP A 360 0.29 10.14 12.81
CA ASP A 360 -1.15 9.82 12.85
C ASP A 360 -2.04 10.72 11.97
N HIS A 361 -1.47 11.79 11.43
CA HIS A 361 -2.08 12.78 10.55
C HIS A 361 -1.52 12.70 9.12
N MET A 362 -0.72 11.67 8.81
CA MET A 362 -0.07 11.43 7.54
C MET A 362 -0.46 10.06 6.97
N GLY A 363 -0.97 10.07 5.74
CA GLY A 363 -1.34 8.90 4.93
C GLY A 363 -0.89 9.05 3.48
N PHE A 364 -1.58 8.41 2.54
CA PHE A 364 -1.25 8.52 1.13
C PHE A 364 -2.40 8.07 0.21
N ARG A 365 -2.25 8.37 -1.08
CA ARG A 365 -3.07 7.78 -2.14
C ARG A 365 -2.22 7.29 -3.28
N VAL A 366 -2.79 6.40 -4.09
CA VAL A 366 -2.10 5.84 -5.25
C VAL A 366 -2.41 6.60 -6.54
N ALA A 367 -1.55 6.45 -7.53
CA ALA A 367 -1.72 6.86 -8.91
C ALA A 367 -1.24 5.75 -9.85
N ILE A 368 -1.66 5.82 -11.11
CA ILE A 368 -1.17 4.96 -12.18
C ILE A 368 -0.87 5.85 -13.37
N ASP A 369 0.41 5.93 -13.75
CA ASP A 369 0.88 6.77 -14.84
C ASP A 369 1.84 6.02 -15.78
N GLY A 370 2.09 6.59 -16.95
CA GLY A 370 3.07 6.07 -17.92
C GLY A 370 4.46 6.73 -17.81
N LEU A 371 4.70 7.51 -16.75
CA LEU A 371 5.95 8.26 -16.54
C LEU A 371 6.96 7.35 -15.86
N ARG A 372 6.49 6.75 -14.77
CA ARG A 372 7.25 5.86 -13.92
C ARG A 372 6.68 4.49 -14.23
N ASN A 373 7.15 3.92 -15.34
CA ASN A 373 7.14 2.48 -15.54
C ASN A 373 8.02 1.90 -14.43
N ALA A 374 7.50 1.89 -13.22
CA ALA A 374 8.13 1.22 -12.12
C ALA A 374 8.11 -0.26 -12.51
N GLU A 375 9.25 -0.78 -12.97
CA GLU A 375 9.68 -1.98 -12.26
C GLU A 375 9.63 -1.57 -10.79
N PRO A 376 8.88 -2.32 -9.96
CA PRO A 376 8.80 -1.99 -8.55
C PRO A 376 10.22 -1.74 -8.06
N PRO A 377 10.48 -0.70 -7.24
CA PRO A 377 11.73 -0.72 -6.50
C PRO A 377 11.77 -2.12 -5.89
N ALA A 378 12.80 -2.89 -6.24
CA ALA A 378 13.10 -4.12 -5.55
C ALA A 378 12.86 -3.79 -4.09
N SER A 379 11.89 -4.45 -3.46
CA SER A 379 11.64 -4.24 -2.05
C SER A 379 12.99 -4.32 -1.35
N ALA A 380 13.19 -3.66 -0.21
CA ALA A 380 14.42 -3.91 0.54
C ALA A 380 14.64 -5.43 0.79
N ASP A 381 13.55 -6.22 0.72
CA ASP A 381 13.53 -7.68 0.79
C ASP A 381 13.91 -8.42 -0.53
N ASP A 382 13.95 -7.74 -1.69
CA ASP A 382 14.40 -8.35 -2.97
C ASP A 382 15.93 -8.30 -3.13
N GLN A 383 16.64 -7.56 -2.27
CA GLN A 383 18.08 -7.74 -2.13
C GLN A 383 18.35 -8.83 -1.11
N LYS A 384 18.64 -10.03 -1.64
CA LYS A 384 19.11 -11.15 -0.84
C LYS A 384 20.18 -10.71 0.17
N PRO A 385 19.91 -10.78 1.48
CA PRO A 385 20.84 -10.31 2.51
C PRO A 385 22.09 -11.21 2.60
N ASP A 386 23.14 -10.74 3.29
CA ASP A 386 24.28 -11.60 3.62
C ASP A 386 23.85 -12.62 4.67
N LEU A 387 23.64 -13.86 4.23
CA LEU A 387 23.21 -14.97 5.08
C LEU A 387 24.37 -15.63 5.84
N THR A 388 25.57 -15.05 5.79
CA THR A 388 26.76 -15.63 6.45
C THR A 388 26.59 -15.62 7.97
N GLY A 389 26.52 -16.81 8.57
CA GLY A 389 26.48 -16.97 10.03
C GLY A 389 25.07 -16.86 10.63
N VAL A 390 24.03 -16.85 9.80
CA VAL A 390 22.64 -16.95 10.23
C VAL A 390 22.36 -18.35 10.78
N GLU A 391 21.77 -18.41 11.97
CA GLU A 391 21.31 -19.65 12.61
C GLU A 391 19.78 -19.72 12.60
N ILE A 392 19.22 -20.93 12.60
CA ILE A 392 17.77 -21.15 12.79
C ILE A 392 17.54 -21.54 14.25
N VAL A 393 16.80 -20.71 14.98
CA VAL A 393 16.45 -20.94 16.38
C VAL A 393 15.02 -21.47 16.45
N THR A 394 14.82 -22.52 17.26
CA THR A 394 13.52 -23.16 17.43
C THR A 394 12.87 -22.73 18.74
N HIS A 395 11.66 -22.18 18.65
CA HIS A 395 10.87 -21.69 19.76
C HIS A 395 9.61 -22.56 19.92
N PRO A 396 9.39 -23.21 21.08
CA PRO A 396 8.12 -23.89 21.34
C PRO A 396 7.00 -22.85 21.49
N VAL A 397 5.87 -23.07 20.80
CA VAL A 397 4.70 -22.18 20.85
C VAL A 397 3.64 -22.77 21.77
N ALA A 398 3.00 -23.86 21.33
CA ALA A 398 1.97 -24.56 22.09
C ALA A 398 1.75 -25.96 21.50
N GLY A 399 1.48 -26.95 22.35
CA GLY A 399 1.20 -28.31 21.89
C GLY A 399 2.33 -28.88 21.02
N ASN A 400 2.00 -29.16 19.77
CA ASN A 400 2.88 -29.68 18.74
C ASN A 400 3.44 -28.58 17.81
N ILE A 401 3.21 -27.30 18.13
CA ILE A 401 3.60 -26.15 17.31
C ILE A 401 4.88 -25.51 17.83
N TYR A 402 5.76 -25.23 16.87
CA TYR A 402 7.04 -24.57 17.03
C TYR A 402 7.15 -23.43 16.02
N MET A 403 7.98 -22.44 16.33
CA MET A 403 8.39 -21.39 15.41
C MET A 403 9.89 -21.52 15.18
N LEU A 404 10.31 -21.53 13.91
CA LEU A 404 11.71 -21.48 13.52
C LEU A 404 12.00 -20.06 13.03
N GLU A 405 12.99 -19.41 13.64
CA GLU A 405 13.33 -18.01 13.40
C GLU A 405 14.81 -17.90 12.99
N ALA A 406 15.08 -17.10 11.95
CA ALA A 406 16.45 -16.81 11.54
C ALA A 406 17.07 -15.72 12.42
N THR A 407 18.32 -15.91 12.87
CA THR A 407 19.01 -14.86 13.62
C THR A 407 19.33 -13.66 12.73
N GLY A 408 19.07 -12.45 13.22
CA GLY A 408 19.57 -11.22 12.61
C GLY A 408 18.60 -10.46 11.72
N ASP A 409 17.30 -10.78 11.76
CA ASP A 409 16.24 -10.10 10.99
C ASP A 409 16.54 -10.05 9.47
N VAL A 410 16.82 -11.22 8.91
CA VAL A 410 17.25 -11.42 7.52
C VAL A 410 16.33 -12.33 6.70
N ALA A 411 15.32 -12.90 7.36
CA ALA A 411 14.32 -13.78 6.77
C ALA A 411 13.11 -13.85 7.71
N GLY A 412 11.94 -14.16 7.16
CA GLY A 412 10.74 -14.40 7.95
C GLY A 412 10.76 -15.67 8.79
N ASN A 413 9.67 -15.94 9.51
CA ASN A 413 9.56 -17.06 10.43
C ASN A 413 8.86 -18.26 9.79
N ILE A 414 9.27 -19.47 10.17
CA ILE A 414 8.63 -20.72 9.74
C ILE A 414 7.81 -21.30 10.89
N ALA A 415 6.49 -21.29 10.78
CA ALA A 415 5.65 -22.03 11.71
C ALA A 415 5.71 -23.53 11.40
N THR A 416 5.87 -24.36 12.42
CA THR A 416 6.10 -25.80 12.26
C THR A 416 5.19 -26.61 13.19
N SER A 417 4.48 -27.59 12.65
CA SER A 417 3.76 -28.62 13.41
C SER A 417 4.51 -29.95 13.38
N VAL A 418 4.73 -30.55 14.54
CA VAL A 418 5.55 -31.76 14.72
C VAL A 418 4.80 -32.83 15.49
N GLY A 419 4.71 -34.05 14.96
CA GLY A 419 4.04 -35.13 15.66
C GLY A 419 3.94 -36.44 14.87
N PRO A 420 3.04 -37.36 15.30
CA PRO A 420 2.95 -38.71 14.73
C PRO A 420 2.61 -38.77 13.23
N ASP A 421 2.00 -37.71 12.68
CA ASP A 421 1.65 -37.63 11.26
C ASP A 421 2.82 -37.11 10.41
N GLY A 422 3.90 -36.63 11.04
CA GLY A 422 5.09 -36.08 10.41
C GLY A 422 5.30 -34.60 10.77
N ILE A 423 6.07 -33.93 9.93
CA ILE A 423 6.34 -32.49 10.03
C ILE A 423 5.55 -31.75 8.95
N LEU A 424 4.90 -30.65 9.33
CA LEU A 424 4.31 -29.65 8.44
C LEU A 424 4.96 -28.31 8.75
N ILE A 425 5.37 -27.58 7.72
CA ILE A 425 5.84 -26.20 7.86
C ILE A 425 4.94 -25.24 7.09
N VAL A 426 4.81 -24.02 7.59
CA VAL A 426 4.17 -22.87 6.92
C VAL A 426 5.28 -21.92 6.54
N ASP A 427 5.34 -21.65 5.23
CA ASP A 427 6.42 -20.95 4.54
C ASP A 427 7.79 -21.66 4.70
N ASP A 428 8.78 -21.25 3.93
CA ASP A 428 10.18 -21.66 4.07
C ASP A 428 11.09 -20.45 4.26
N GLN A 429 12.40 -20.58 4.00
CA GLN A 429 13.23 -19.40 3.81
C GLN A 429 14.16 -19.51 2.60
N TRP A 430 15.01 -18.50 2.39
CA TRP A 430 16.10 -18.49 1.40
C TRP A 430 16.75 -19.88 1.18
N ALA A 431 17.02 -20.22 -0.07
CA ALA A 431 17.58 -21.53 -0.45
C ALA A 431 18.85 -21.93 0.33
N GLU A 432 19.69 -20.98 0.73
CA GLU A 432 20.93 -21.18 1.49
C GLU A 432 20.67 -21.58 2.95
N LEU A 433 19.51 -21.19 3.51
CA LEU A 433 19.13 -21.53 4.88
C LEU A 433 18.53 -22.93 4.98
N THR A 434 18.22 -23.60 3.85
CA THR A 434 17.61 -24.93 3.85
C THR A 434 18.37 -25.96 4.70
N GLY A 435 19.71 -25.90 4.72
CA GLY A 435 20.52 -26.78 5.57
C GLY A 435 20.23 -26.60 7.06
N ALA A 436 20.24 -25.35 7.53
CA ALA A 436 19.97 -25.01 8.92
C ALA A 436 18.50 -25.30 9.30
N ILE A 437 17.56 -25.06 8.39
CA ILE A 437 16.15 -25.42 8.57
C ILE A 437 16.00 -26.93 8.74
N THR A 438 16.63 -27.72 7.86
CA THR A 438 16.56 -29.20 7.94
C THR A 438 17.15 -29.71 9.26
N GLU A 439 18.27 -29.15 9.71
CA GLU A 439 18.87 -29.50 11.01
C GLU A 439 17.94 -29.16 12.18
N ALA A 440 17.25 -28.01 12.14
CA ALA A 440 16.28 -27.61 13.15
C ALA A 440 15.05 -28.55 13.16
N LEU A 441 14.54 -28.93 11.99
CA LEU A 441 13.41 -29.87 11.87
C LEU A 441 13.78 -31.29 12.34
N ASP A 442 14.97 -31.78 12.00
CA ASP A 442 15.47 -33.09 12.44
C ASP A 442 15.64 -33.14 13.98
N ALA A 443 16.02 -32.03 14.60
CA ALA A 443 16.16 -31.92 16.05
C ALA A 443 14.82 -32.02 16.80
N LEU A 444 13.70 -31.77 16.13
CA LEU A 444 12.35 -31.85 16.72
C LEU A 444 11.79 -33.29 16.78
N ASP A 445 12.47 -34.29 16.20
CA ASP A 445 12.12 -35.72 16.23
C ASP A 445 10.68 -36.04 15.73
N GLY A 446 10.23 -35.29 14.71
CA GLY A 446 8.88 -35.40 14.12
C GLY A 446 8.69 -36.45 13.05
N GLY A 447 9.75 -37.16 12.66
CA GLY A 447 9.75 -37.95 11.43
C GLY A 447 9.90 -37.06 10.18
N ALA A 448 9.36 -37.52 9.05
CA ALA A 448 9.60 -36.88 7.76
C ALA A 448 8.75 -35.60 7.55
N LEU A 449 9.31 -34.62 6.85
CA LEU A 449 8.57 -33.49 6.27
C LEU A 449 7.51 -34.00 5.29
N ARG A 450 6.25 -33.63 5.53
CA ARG A 450 5.07 -34.06 4.76
C ARG A 450 4.46 -32.93 3.95
N PHE A 451 4.42 -31.73 4.50
CA PHE A 451 3.76 -30.58 3.88
C PHE A 451 4.59 -29.31 4.07
N ILE A 452 4.68 -28.54 3.00
CA ILE A 452 5.10 -27.14 3.02
C ILE A 452 3.88 -26.34 2.58
N ILE A 453 3.41 -25.40 3.38
CA ILE A 453 2.26 -24.55 3.07
C ILE A 453 2.76 -23.12 2.83
N ASN A 454 2.82 -22.69 1.57
CA ASN A 454 3.12 -21.30 1.25
C ASN A 454 1.84 -20.47 1.29
N THR A 455 1.75 -19.53 2.22
CA THR A 455 0.56 -18.69 2.39
C THR A 455 0.57 -17.51 1.42
N HIS A 456 1.74 -16.99 1.12
CA HIS A 456 1.99 -15.88 0.20
C HIS A 456 3.37 -16.08 -0.47
N HIS A 457 3.88 -15.09 -1.21
CA HIS A 457 5.17 -15.21 -1.90
C HIS A 457 6.06 -13.99 -1.65
N HIS A 458 7.15 -14.25 -0.95
CA HIS A 458 8.41 -13.49 -1.00
C HIS A 458 9.55 -14.46 -1.34
N ASP A 459 10.66 -13.93 -1.84
CA ASP A 459 11.83 -14.78 -2.13
C ASP A 459 12.39 -15.41 -0.85
N ASP A 460 12.37 -14.71 0.28
CA ASP A 460 12.81 -15.22 1.57
C ASP A 460 11.81 -16.17 2.26
N HIS A 461 10.70 -16.54 1.62
CA HIS A 461 9.65 -17.42 2.17
C HIS A 461 9.32 -18.64 1.30
N SER A 462 9.87 -18.70 0.09
CA SER A 462 9.52 -19.75 -0.87
C SER A 462 10.68 -20.28 -1.73
N ASP A 463 11.89 -19.71 -1.59
CA ASP A 463 13.07 -20.08 -2.37
C ASP A 463 13.69 -21.41 -1.92
N GLY A 464 13.49 -21.79 -0.65
CA GLY A 464 13.96 -23.06 -0.07
C GLY A 464 13.17 -24.29 -0.51
N ASN A 465 11.96 -24.10 -1.05
CA ASN A 465 11.02 -25.16 -1.40
C ASN A 465 11.66 -26.24 -2.24
N ALA A 466 12.38 -25.85 -3.30
CA ALA A 466 13.01 -26.80 -4.20
C ALA A 466 14.04 -27.68 -3.47
N ASN A 467 14.79 -27.12 -2.52
CA ASN A 467 15.79 -27.84 -1.74
C ASN A 467 15.13 -28.77 -0.70
N LEU A 468 14.10 -28.28 0.01
CA LEU A 468 13.38 -29.04 1.05
C LEU A 468 12.59 -30.22 0.47
N VAL A 469 12.05 -30.06 -0.74
CA VAL A 469 11.31 -31.14 -1.41
C VAL A 469 12.24 -32.12 -2.10
N ARG A 470 13.41 -31.66 -2.58
CA ARG A 470 14.38 -32.53 -3.26
C ARG A 470 14.92 -33.61 -2.32
N GLY A 471 14.36 -34.82 -2.43
CA GLY A 471 14.75 -35.98 -1.62
C GLY A 471 13.82 -36.26 -0.45
N SER A 472 12.69 -35.54 -0.31
CA SER A 472 11.63 -35.83 0.64
C SER A 472 10.34 -36.31 -0.06
N GLU A 473 9.35 -36.75 0.72
CA GLU A 473 7.99 -37.04 0.24
C GLU A 473 7.05 -35.84 0.49
N ALA A 474 7.60 -34.65 0.71
CA ALA A 474 6.85 -33.46 1.06
C ALA A 474 6.00 -32.96 -0.12
N LEU A 475 4.78 -32.52 0.15
CA LEU A 475 3.91 -31.88 -0.82
C LEU A 475 3.86 -30.38 -0.54
N VAL A 476 4.00 -29.58 -1.59
CA VAL A 476 3.81 -28.13 -1.50
C VAL A 476 2.32 -27.83 -1.71
N ILE A 477 1.74 -27.15 -0.73
CA ILE A 477 0.42 -26.52 -0.80
C ILE A 477 0.69 -25.03 -0.88
N ALA A 478 0.01 -24.32 -1.77
CA ALA A 478 0.20 -22.87 -1.85
C ALA A 478 -1.12 -22.15 -2.07
N HIS A 479 -1.20 -20.90 -1.63
CA HIS A 479 -2.23 -20.01 -2.15
C HIS A 479 -2.09 -19.91 -3.68
N GLU A 480 -3.19 -19.79 -4.45
CA GLU A 480 -3.13 -19.82 -5.93
C GLU A 480 -2.16 -18.76 -6.49
N ARG A 481 -2.15 -17.57 -5.88
CA ARG A 481 -1.18 -16.50 -6.24
C ARG A 481 0.27 -16.85 -5.95
N ALA A 482 0.55 -17.55 -4.84
CA ALA A 482 1.89 -18.02 -4.54
C ALA A 482 2.33 -19.12 -5.51
N ARG A 483 1.39 -19.99 -5.93
CA ARG A 483 1.62 -20.97 -6.98
C ARG A 483 2.03 -20.30 -8.29
N GLU A 484 1.26 -19.35 -8.81
CA GLU A 484 1.55 -18.67 -10.08
C GLU A 484 2.98 -18.13 -10.15
N ARG A 485 3.49 -17.59 -9.04
CA ARG A 485 4.88 -17.09 -8.91
C ARG A 485 5.91 -18.23 -8.82
N LEU A 486 5.62 -19.28 -8.05
CA LEU A 486 6.45 -20.49 -7.99
C LEU A 486 6.56 -21.22 -9.34
N LEU A 487 5.54 -21.12 -10.21
CA LEU A 487 5.59 -21.67 -11.58
C LEU A 487 6.68 -21.02 -12.45
N ALA A 488 7.11 -19.80 -12.13
CA ALA A 488 8.19 -19.11 -12.86
C ALA A 488 9.59 -19.60 -12.45
N LYS A 489 9.72 -20.33 -11.33
CA LYS A 489 10.96 -20.96 -10.84
C LYS A 489 11.10 -22.41 -11.35
N ASP A 490 12.27 -23.01 -11.12
CA ASP A 490 12.64 -24.34 -11.62
C ASP A 490 11.63 -25.43 -11.19
N SER A 491 11.26 -26.30 -12.13
CA SER A 491 9.97 -27.04 -12.14
C SER A 491 9.86 -28.25 -11.20
N ASP A 492 10.85 -28.48 -10.33
CA ASP A 492 10.98 -29.79 -9.71
C ASP A 492 9.86 -30.10 -8.70
N HIS A 493 9.27 -29.11 -8.01
CA HIS A 493 8.16 -29.35 -7.06
C HIS A 493 7.23 -28.14 -6.87
N TRP A 494 6.47 -27.81 -7.92
CA TRP A 494 5.40 -26.82 -7.82
C TRP A 494 4.29 -27.23 -6.84
N PRO A 495 3.55 -26.25 -6.29
CA PRO A 495 2.38 -26.54 -5.47
C PRO A 495 1.41 -27.48 -6.19
N VAL A 496 1.10 -28.59 -5.51
CA VAL A 496 0.21 -29.65 -6.04
C VAL A 496 -1.22 -29.51 -5.53
N ILE A 497 -1.42 -28.70 -4.49
CA ILE A 497 -2.72 -28.30 -3.95
C ILE A 497 -2.72 -26.77 -3.84
N THR A 498 -3.79 -26.13 -4.29
CA THR A 498 -3.99 -24.68 -4.12
C THR A 498 -5.29 -24.31 -3.45
N PHE A 499 -5.30 -23.12 -2.85
CA PHE A 499 -6.46 -22.49 -2.25
C PHE A 499 -6.51 -21.00 -2.61
N ASP A 500 -7.72 -20.45 -2.74
CA ASP A 500 -7.94 -19.07 -3.20
C ASP A 500 -8.29 -18.06 -2.09
N ASN A 501 -8.75 -18.53 -0.93
CA ASN A 501 -9.25 -17.65 0.14
C ASN A 501 -8.85 -18.14 1.53
N ALA A 502 -9.19 -19.39 1.88
CA ALA A 502 -8.91 -19.94 3.20
C ALA A 502 -8.61 -21.43 3.10
N LEU A 503 -7.70 -21.89 3.96
CA LEU A 503 -7.33 -23.28 4.13
C LEU A 503 -7.32 -23.60 5.63
N SER A 504 -8.02 -24.66 6.03
CA SER A 504 -7.90 -25.24 7.37
C SER A 504 -7.20 -26.59 7.24
N VAL A 505 -6.16 -26.83 8.04
CA VAL A 505 -5.35 -28.05 7.95
C VAL A 505 -5.27 -28.74 9.29
N HIS A 506 -6.07 -29.80 9.44
CA HIS A 506 -5.97 -30.63 10.62
C HIS A 506 -4.75 -31.57 10.54
N PHE A 507 -3.73 -31.32 11.36
CA PHE A 507 -2.47 -32.06 11.36
C PHE A 507 -1.90 -32.22 12.78
N ASN A 508 -1.35 -33.40 13.10
CA ASN A 508 -0.81 -33.73 14.43
C ASN A 508 -1.80 -33.50 15.59
N GLY A 509 -3.10 -33.60 15.33
CA GLY A 509 -4.15 -33.37 16.31
C GLY A 509 -4.53 -31.90 16.56
N GLU A 510 -4.00 -30.99 15.74
CA GLU A 510 -4.29 -29.56 15.76
C GLU A 510 -5.02 -29.14 14.47
N GLU A 511 -5.66 -27.97 14.45
CA GLU A 511 -6.39 -27.38 13.30
C GLU A 511 -5.64 -26.20 12.71
#